data_AF-A0A015INC2-F1
#
_entry.id   AF-A0A015INC2-F1
#
_cell.length_a   1.000
_cell.length_b   1.000
_cell.length_c   1.000
_cell.angle_alpha   90.00
_cell.angle_beta   90.00
_cell.angle_gamma   90.00
#
_symmetry.space_group_name_H-M   'P 1'
#
loop_
_entity.id
_entity.type
_entity.pdbx_description
1 polymer ?
#
loop_
_entity_poly.entity_id
_entity_poly.type
_entity_poly.pdbx_seq_one_letter_code
_entity_poly.pdbx_strand_id
1 'polypeptide(L)'
;MKAFGKKNGFTIIKKRLGQHKDGNIKHRSFGCEFGGHYQSHKQVDINSHRNCKTKRLQCPWNANFNRTQNSQIIKLTTFNNSHNHTLFPADTEKYLPKYRYIPDDVLKEVQFLTEYGNLAITT
;
A
#
# COMPACT_ATOMS: atom_id res chain seq x y z
N MET A 1 0.71 -12.59 0.27
CA MET A 1 0.00 -11.50 0.99
C MET A 1 -0.84 -10.58 0.09
N LYS A 2 -0.32 -9.97 -0.99
CA LYS A 2 -1.13 -9.06 -1.85
C LYS A 2 -2.45 -9.69 -2.33
N ALA A 3 -2.38 -10.92 -2.86
CA ALA A 3 -3.56 -11.68 -3.29
C ALA A 3 -4.56 -11.98 -2.15
N PHE A 4 -4.06 -12.24 -0.94
CA PHE A 4 -4.92 -12.48 0.24
C PHE A 4 -5.73 -11.22 0.59
N GLY A 5 -5.08 -10.07 0.73
CA GLY A 5 -5.79 -8.81 1.02
C GLY A 5 -6.78 -8.47 -0.09
N LYS A 6 -6.38 -8.66 -1.35
CA LYS A 6 -7.24 -8.48 -2.51
C LYS A 6 -8.51 -9.32 -2.43
N LYS A 7 -8.38 -10.64 -2.22
CA LYS A 7 -9.52 -11.58 -2.08
C LYS A 7 -10.44 -11.23 -0.90
N ASN A 8 -9.90 -10.66 0.16
CA ASN A 8 -10.65 -10.33 1.37
C ASN A 8 -11.08 -8.85 1.44
N GLY A 9 -10.95 -8.08 0.36
CA GLY A 9 -11.49 -6.72 0.33
C GLY A 9 -10.69 -5.68 1.12
N PHE A 10 -9.37 -5.80 1.22
CA PHE A 10 -8.54 -4.75 1.83
C PHE A 10 -7.12 -4.68 1.27
N THR A 11 -6.49 -3.53 1.44
CA THR A 11 -5.10 -3.33 1.03
C THR A 11 -4.14 -3.71 2.15
N ILE A 12 -3.25 -4.65 1.85
CA ILE A 12 -2.11 -4.96 2.72
C ILE A 12 -0.91 -4.10 2.35
N ILE A 13 -0.29 -3.52 3.38
CA ILE A 13 0.95 -2.76 3.29
C ILE A 13 2.09 -3.48 4.00
N LYS A 14 3.29 -3.33 3.45
CA LYS A 14 4.54 -3.76 4.08
C LYS A 14 4.85 -2.79 5.24
N LYS A 15 5.00 -3.30 6.46
CA LYS A 15 5.48 -2.57 7.66
C LYS A 15 6.99 -2.77 7.90
N ARG A 16 7.39 -3.38 9.02
CA ARG A 16 8.78 -3.67 9.37
C ARG A 16 9.39 -4.80 8.54
N LEU A 17 10.64 -4.61 8.12
CA LEU A 17 11.54 -5.64 7.59
C LEU A 17 12.71 -5.77 8.58
N GLY A 18 13.06 -6.99 8.95
CA GLY A 18 14.29 -7.30 9.68
C GLY A 18 15.13 -8.26 8.86
N GLN A 19 16.43 -8.05 8.84
CA GLN A 19 17.40 -8.90 8.14
C GLN A 19 18.39 -9.50 9.13
N HIS A 20 18.94 -10.65 8.76
CA HIS A 20 20.11 -11.25 9.39
C HIS A 20 21.39 -10.54 8.90
N LYS A 21 22.54 -10.83 9.51
CA LYS A 21 23.82 -10.20 9.15
C LYS A 21 24.25 -10.48 7.70
N ASP A 22 23.80 -11.59 7.15
CA ASP A 22 24.03 -12.02 5.75
C ASP A 22 23.07 -11.37 4.74
N GLY A 23 22.19 -10.46 5.18
CA GLY A 23 21.20 -9.78 4.34
C GLY A 23 19.90 -10.57 4.10
N ASN A 24 19.82 -11.84 4.53
CA ASN A 24 18.61 -12.65 4.42
C ASN A 24 17.49 -12.09 5.29
N ILE A 25 16.24 -12.23 4.83
CA ILE A 25 15.07 -11.77 5.59
C ILE A 25 14.93 -12.61 6.86
N LYS A 26 15.04 -11.94 8.01
CA LYS A 26 14.78 -12.50 9.35
C LYS A 26 13.30 -12.39 9.72
N HIS A 27 12.70 -11.24 9.44
CA HIS A 27 11.33 -10.93 9.83
C HIS A 27 10.66 -9.99 8.84
N ARG A 28 9.37 -10.21 8.58
CA ARG A 28 8.54 -9.40 7.69
C ARG A 28 7.16 -9.20 8.30
N SER A 29 6.83 -7.97 8.67
CA SER A 29 5.49 -7.58 9.13
C SER A 29 4.65 -7.00 8.01
N PHE A 30 3.36 -7.30 8.03
CA PHE A 30 2.33 -6.72 7.21
C PHE A 30 1.23 -6.11 8.08
N GLY A 31 0.57 -5.07 7.58
CA GLY A 31 -0.59 -4.47 8.23
C GLY A 31 -1.60 -3.96 7.20
N CYS A 32 -2.79 -3.58 7.68
CA CYS A 32 -3.80 -2.94 6.84
C CYS A 32 -3.34 -1.52 6.44
N GLU A 33 -3.73 -1.06 5.26
CA GLU A 33 -3.54 0.31 4.81
C GLU A 33 -4.11 1.34 5.81
N PHE A 34 -5.27 1.04 6.40
CA PHE A 34 -5.92 1.84 7.44
C PHE A 34 -5.33 1.60 8.84
N GLY A 35 -4.32 0.75 8.98
CA GLY A 35 -3.65 0.47 10.25
C GLY A 35 -2.69 1.59 10.69
N GLY A 36 -2.41 1.65 11.99
CA GLY A 36 -1.53 2.63 12.62
C GLY A 36 -2.24 3.89 13.09
N HIS A 37 -1.50 4.74 13.80
CA HIS A 37 -1.98 5.98 14.39
C HIS A 37 -1.56 7.17 13.53
N TYR A 38 -2.40 8.20 13.49
CA TYR A 38 -1.99 9.48 12.93
C TYR A 38 -1.12 10.21 13.96
N GLN A 39 0.06 10.64 13.54
CA GLN A 39 0.91 11.52 14.32
C GLN A 39 0.91 12.88 13.62
N SER A 40 0.44 13.90 14.33
CA SER A 40 0.41 15.26 13.80
C SER A 40 1.81 15.85 13.83
N HIS A 41 2.40 16.09 12.66
CA HIS A 41 3.62 16.88 12.52
C HIS A 41 3.28 18.33 12.15
N LYS A 42 2.46 18.98 12.99
CA LYS A 42 2.06 20.37 12.75
C LYS A 42 3.29 21.26 12.92
N GLN A 43 3.55 22.10 11.91
CA GLN A 43 4.55 23.16 12.01
C GLN A 43 4.02 24.30 12.88
N VAL A 44 4.91 25.15 13.41
CA VAL A 44 4.49 26.29 14.24
C VAL A 44 3.69 27.30 13.41
N ASP A 45 4.08 27.52 12.16
CA ASP A 45 3.34 28.38 11.23
C ASP A 45 2.06 27.67 10.75
N ILE A 46 0.91 28.25 11.07
CA ILE A 46 -0.41 27.72 10.73
C ILE A 46 -0.68 27.85 9.22
N ASN A 47 -0.09 28.83 8.52
CA ASN A 47 -0.29 29.03 7.09
C ASN A 47 0.32 27.90 6.25
N SER A 48 1.30 27.19 6.80
CA SER A 48 1.90 26.00 6.20
C SER A 48 1.03 24.74 6.31
N HIS A 49 -0.05 24.78 7.12
CA HIS A 49 -0.88 23.61 7.37
C HIS A 49 -1.77 23.31 6.17
N ARG A 50 -1.78 22.04 5.75
CA ARG A 50 -2.76 21.54 4.78
C ARG A 50 -3.88 20.84 5.51
N ASN A 51 -5.13 21.14 5.14
CA ASN A 51 -6.30 20.39 5.57
C ASN A 51 -6.31 19.00 4.92
N CYS A 52 -5.54 18.06 5.47
CA CYS A 52 -5.45 16.70 5.00
C CYS A 52 -6.12 15.75 6.00
N LYS A 53 -7.12 14.99 5.55
CA LYS A 53 -7.73 13.92 6.34
C LYS A 53 -6.83 12.69 6.30
N THR A 54 -6.57 12.11 7.46
CA THR A 54 -5.80 10.87 7.57
C THR A 54 -6.66 9.66 7.26
N LYS A 55 -6.10 8.69 6.54
CA LYS A 55 -6.69 7.35 6.36
C LYS A 55 -6.31 6.36 7.48
N ARG A 56 -5.64 6.81 8.55
CA ARG A 56 -5.22 5.95 9.66
C ARG A 56 -6.40 5.77 10.63
N LEU A 57 -6.99 4.57 10.63
CA LEU A 57 -8.11 4.18 11.50
C LEU A 57 -7.67 3.24 12.62
N GLN A 58 -6.37 3.05 12.85
CA GLN A 58 -5.86 2.11 13.85
C GLN A 58 -6.34 0.67 13.65
N CYS A 59 -6.59 0.28 12.40
CA CYS A 59 -7.00 -1.09 12.08
C CYS A 59 -6.04 -2.13 12.69
N PRO A 60 -6.54 -3.11 13.47
CA PRO A 60 -5.71 -4.04 14.22
C PRO A 60 -5.13 -5.17 13.35
N TRP A 61 -5.64 -5.34 12.13
CA TRP A 61 -5.20 -6.38 11.21
C TRP A 61 -3.68 -6.34 11.02
N ASN A 62 -3.04 -7.47 11.29
CA ASN A 62 -1.61 -7.64 11.09
C ASN A 62 -1.23 -9.11 10.86
N ALA A 63 -0.12 -9.28 10.16
CA ALA A 63 0.49 -10.59 9.97
C ALA A 63 2.02 -10.47 10.06
N ASN A 64 2.64 -11.27 10.92
CA ASN A 64 4.09 -11.28 11.14
C ASN A 64 4.68 -12.61 10.71
N PHE A 65 5.74 -12.56 9.93
CA PHE A 65 6.44 -13.74 9.45
C PHE A 65 7.90 -13.70 9.89
N ASN A 66 8.38 -14.79 10.46
CA ASN A 66 9.78 -14.97 10.83
C ASN A 66 10.41 -16.10 10.02
N ARG A 67 11.70 -15.94 9.74
CA ARG A 67 12.55 -16.97 9.16
C ARG A 67 13.84 -17.03 9.96
N THR A 68 14.18 -18.21 10.46
CA THR A 68 15.47 -18.44 11.11
C THR A 68 16.58 -18.51 10.07
N GLN A 69 17.78 -18.08 10.42
CA GLN A 69 18.87 -17.82 9.47
C GLN A 69 19.20 -19.04 8.58
N ASN A 70 19.14 -20.24 9.16
CA ASN A 70 19.51 -21.49 8.49
C ASN A 70 18.31 -22.35 8.10
N SER A 71 17.08 -21.81 8.16
CA SER A 71 15.88 -22.55 7.78
C SER A 71 15.26 -21.97 6.52
N GLN A 72 14.71 -22.84 5.68
CA GLN A 72 13.84 -22.43 4.59
C GLN A 72 12.38 -22.26 5.05
N ILE A 73 12.08 -22.63 6.30
CA ILE A 73 10.73 -22.55 6.85
C ILE A 73 10.42 -21.10 7.24
N ILE A 74 9.38 -20.55 6.62
CA ILE A 74 8.78 -19.28 7.00
C ILE A 74 7.66 -19.57 7.99
N LYS A 75 7.78 -19.04 9.21
CA LYS A 75 6.78 -19.19 10.27
C LYS A 75 5.90 -17.95 10.35
N LEU A 76 4.58 -18.13 10.30
CA LEU A 76 3.62 -17.10 10.68
C LEU A 76 3.57 -17.04 12.22
N THR A 77 4.08 -15.96 12.82
CA THR A 77 4.17 -15.82 14.28
C THR A 77 3.01 -15.07 14.90
N THR A 78 2.36 -14.21 14.12
CA THR A 78 1.18 -13.47 14.57
C THR A 78 0.25 -13.31 13.39
N PHE A 79 -1.03 -13.56 13.62
CA PHE A 79 -2.08 -13.29 12.65
C PHE A 79 -3.31 -12.76 13.38
N ASN A 80 -3.52 -11.45 13.28
CA ASN A 80 -4.76 -10.82 13.70
C ASN A 80 -5.59 -10.53 12.45
N ASN A 81 -6.72 -11.23 12.31
CA ASN A 81 -7.61 -11.09 11.16
C ASN A 81 -8.82 -10.17 11.43
N SER A 82 -8.79 -9.39 12.49
CA SER A 82 -9.86 -8.44 12.82
C SER A 82 -9.68 -7.10 12.10
N HIS A 83 -10.80 -6.50 11.71
CA HIS A 83 -10.88 -5.18 11.10
C HIS A 83 -11.90 -4.33 11.85
N ASN A 84 -11.59 -3.04 11.99
CA ASN A 84 -12.46 -2.04 12.62
C ASN A 84 -13.08 -1.08 11.59
N HIS A 85 -13.08 -1.46 10.33
CA HIS A 85 -13.63 -0.70 9.23
C HIS A 85 -14.30 -1.67 8.26
N THR A 86 -15.26 -1.17 7.49
CA THR A 86 -15.88 -1.96 6.42
C THR A 86 -14.81 -2.39 5.42
N LEU A 87 -14.84 -3.68 5.08
CA LEU A 87 -14.03 -4.23 4.01
C LEU A 87 -14.66 -3.87 2.68
N PHE A 88 -13.83 -3.69 1.68
CA PHE A 88 -14.30 -3.44 0.34
C PHE A 88 -15.01 -4.69 -0.21
N PRO A 89 -16.14 -4.55 -0.92
CA PRO A 89 -16.72 -5.64 -1.70
C PRO A 89 -15.67 -6.32 -2.59
N ALA A 90 -15.86 -7.61 -2.90
CA ALA A 90 -14.92 -8.37 -3.74
C ALA A 90 -14.66 -7.68 -5.10
N ASP A 91 -15.65 -6.96 -5.63
CA ASP A 91 -15.62 -6.29 -6.94
C ASP A 91 -14.94 -4.90 -6.91
N THR A 92 -14.43 -4.48 -5.75
CA THR A 92 -13.85 -3.14 -5.56
C THR A 92 -12.45 -2.99 -6.17
N GLU A 93 -11.97 -4.02 -6.87
CA GLU A 93 -10.74 -3.99 -7.69
C GLU A 93 -10.70 -2.76 -8.59
N LYS A 94 -11.85 -2.34 -9.14
CA LYS A 94 -11.98 -1.18 -10.03
C LYS A 94 -11.69 0.16 -9.34
N TYR A 95 -11.92 0.27 -8.03
CA TYR A 95 -11.95 1.56 -7.34
C TYR A 95 -10.69 1.87 -6.54
N LEU A 96 -9.92 0.85 -6.13
CA LEU A 96 -8.70 1.04 -5.34
C LEU A 96 -7.55 1.57 -6.20
N PRO A 97 -6.93 2.73 -5.84
CA PRO A 97 -5.87 3.36 -6.64
C PRO A 97 -4.69 2.43 -6.95
N LYS A 98 -4.38 1.48 -6.05
CA LYS A 98 -3.28 0.52 -6.18
C LYS A 98 -3.50 -0.56 -7.25
N TYR A 99 -4.74 -0.72 -7.72
CA TYR A 99 -5.13 -1.67 -8.76
C TYR A 99 -5.57 -0.98 -10.06
N ARG A 100 -5.57 0.36 -10.09
CA ARG A 100 -5.71 1.10 -11.34
C ARG A 100 -4.43 0.94 -12.14
N TYR A 101 -4.57 0.57 -13.40
CA TYR A 101 -3.52 0.63 -14.40
C TYR A 101 -4.08 1.40 -15.60
N ILE A 102 -3.20 2.06 -16.34
CA ILE A 102 -3.58 2.68 -17.61
C ILE A 102 -3.58 1.52 -18.63
N PRO A 103 -4.69 1.29 -19.36
CA PRO A 103 -4.73 0.29 -20.42
C PRO A 103 -3.66 0.56 -21.49
N ASP A 104 -3.15 -0.51 -22.12
CA ASP A 104 -2.06 -0.41 -23.08
C ASP A 104 -2.43 0.41 -24.33
N ASP A 105 -3.70 0.37 -24.73
CA ASP A 105 -4.26 1.20 -25.81
C ASP A 105 -4.21 2.69 -25.46
N VAL A 106 -4.61 3.05 -24.22
CA VAL A 106 -4.53 4.43 -23.74
C VAL A 106 -3.08 4.89 -23.62
N LEU A 107 -2.17 4.01 -23.18
CA LEU A 107 -0.73 4.33 -23.15
C LEU A 107 -0.17 4.59 -24.56
N LYS A 108 -0.56 3.77 -25.55
CA LYS A 108 -0.16 3.97 -26.95
C LYS A 108 -0.68 5.29 -27.50
N GLU A 109 -1.92 5.65 -27.19
CA GLU A 109 -2.50 6.93 -27.62
C GLU A 109 -1.77 8.12 -26.99
N VAL A 110 -1.49 8.08 -25.68
CA VAL A 110 -0.70 9.11 -24.99
C VAL A 110 0.69 9.22 -25.59
N GLN A 111 1.35 8.10 -25.88
CA GLN A 111 2.67 8.09 -26.51
C GLN A 111 2.62 8.71 -27.91
N PHE A 112 1.64 8.30 -28.74
CA PHE A 112 1.43 8.86 -30.07
C PHE A 112 1.21 10.37 -30.02
N LEU A 113 0.35 10.86 -29.12
CA LEU A 113 0.10 12.29 -28.96
C LEU A 113 1.32 13.05 -28.40
N THR A 114 2.17 12.40 -27.61
CA THR A 114 3.38 13.04 -27.08
C THR A 114 4.48 13.12 -28.16
N GLU A 115 4.62 12.09 -28.98
CA GLU A 115 5.64 12.02 -30.04
C GLU A 115 5.26 12.85 -31.27
N TYR A 116 3.99 12.83 -31.66
CA TYR A 116 3.50 13.42 -32.91
C TYR A 116 2.52 14.58 -32.72
N GLY A 117 1.94 14.73 -31.52
CA GLY A 117 0.93 15.74 -31.20
C GLY A 117 1.50 17.05 -30.66
N ASN A 118 2.71 17.45 -31.06
CA ASN A 118 3.21 18.82 -30.91
C ASN A 118 2.31 19.79 -31.69
N LEU A 119 1.12 20.05 -31.17
CA LEU A 119 0.26 21.13 -31.61
C LEU A 119 0.97 22.41 -31.17
N ALA A 120 1.55 23.10 -32.15
CA ALA A 120 2.09 24.44 -31.95
C ALA A 120 1.04 25.26 -31.20
N ILE A 121 1.34 25.63 -29.94
CA ILE A 121 0.52 26.56 -29.18
C ILE A 121 0.58 27.87 -29.96
N THR A 122 -0.43 28.11 -30.78
CA THR A 122 -0.55 29.35 -31.52
C THR A 122 -0.92 30.40 -30.47
N THR A 123 0.03 31.27 -30.17
CA THR A 123 -0.11 32.35 -29.18
C THR A 123 -0.87 33.51 -29.80
#